data_AF-A0A1X1X3D4-F1
#
_entry.id   AF-A0A1X1X3D4-F1
#
_cell.length_a   1.000
_cell.length_b   1.000
_cell.length_c   1.000
_cell.angle_alpha   90.00
_cell.angle_beta   90.00
_cell.angle_gamma   90.00
#
_symmetry.space_group_name_H-M   'P 1'
#
loop_
_entity.id
_entity.type
_entity.pdbx_description
1 polymer ?
#
loop_
_entity_poly.entity_id
_entity_poly.type
_entity_poly.pdbx_seq_one_letter_code
_entity_poly.pdbx_strand_id
1 'polypeptide(L)'
;MSGTLTLTVYFAERERSGERFLADAMLDLFERRGVATSIMLRGIASFGPTNVARSDRSLSLSEDAPVTISAIDTTQTIVALVEEVRALTGRGVITLERGYQPHTTAYDSVRMSLHVGRRHRIAGEPAYVAVCTVLQRLGFVGADVYLGVDGTVAGGRHRAKFFSRNSDVPLSLIGIGTGIQADAAVEEIRALIPDAWFTLEPIVVCKNSGQRLAAPTSDGEFHKMVVSTSESSLHDGRPIHRELIRRLMESPHASGATVLRGIWGFRGDERPHGDRFLQLARRVPVTTVLLDTAPGIAASYPIVDELTEHEGIVTISALAGMLETHAGRNRGSLELGGPGSAGNL
;
A
#
# COMPACT_ATOMS: atom_id res chain seq x y z
N MET A 1 -2.68 13.97 21.24
CA MET A 1 -3.30 13.30 20.08
C MET A 1 -2.70 11.90 20.00
N SER A 2 -3.49 10.85 20.15
CA SER A 2 -2.98 9.48 19.98
C SER A 2 -2.75 9.23 18.49
N GLY A 3 -1.49 9.13 18.07
CA GLY A 3 -1.14 8.77 16.70
C GLY A 3 -1.59 7.34 16.35
N THR A 4 -1.78 7.09 15.07
CA THR A 4 -1.94 5.73 14.54
C THR A 4 -0.66 5.29 13.87
N LEU A 5 -0.39 3.98 13.88
CA LEU A 5 0.69 3.40 13.11
C LEU A 5 0.13 2.36 12.15
N THR A 6 0.69 2.34 10.95
CA THR A 6 0.54 1.24 10.00
C THR A 6 1.84 0.44 10.03
N LEU A 7 1.78 -0.78 10.55
CA LEU A 7 2.85 -1.77 10.38
C LEU A 7 2.55 -2.54 9.10
N THR A 8 3.51 -2.63 8.17
CA THR A 8 3.37 -3.49 6.98
C THR A 8 4.54 -4.44 6.84
N VAL A 9 4.26 -5.70 6.51
CA VAL A 9 5.28 -6.71 6.23
C VAL A 9 5.17 -7.18 4.79
N TYR A 10 6.29 -7.14 4.07
CA TYR A 10 6.44 -7.59 2.69
C TYR A 10 7.26 -8.87 2.66
N PHE A 11 6.70 -9.96 2.14
CA PHE A 11 7.36 -11.26 2.11
C PHE A 11 6.81 -12.14 0.98
N ALA A 12 7.43 -13.30 0.74
CA ALA A 12 6.95 -14.25 -0.25
C ALA A 12 5.86 -15.16 0.36
N GLU A 13 4.80 -15.48 -0.38
CA GLU A 13 3.62 -16.19 0.12
C GLU A 13 3.92 -17.51 0.85
N ARG A 14 4.95 -18.24 0.41
CA ARG A 14 5.36 -19.51 0.98
C ARG A 14 6.36 -19.36 2.14
N GLU A 15 6.72 -18.15 2.54
CA GLU A 15 7.57 -17.91 3.70
C GLU A 15 6.96 -18.52 4.96
N ARG A 16 7.81 -19.08 5.82
CA ARG A 16 7.38 -19.84 6.99
C ARG A 16 7.95 -19.26 8.26
N SER A 17 7.20 -19.41 9.35
CA SER A 17 7.67 -19.22 10.71
C SER A 17 7.50 -20.55 11.45
N GLY A 18 8.62 -21.26 11.65
CA GLY A 18 8.60 -22.66 12.09
C GLY A 18 7.80 -23.55 11.13
N GLU A 19 6.84 -24.29 11.66
CA GLU A 19 5.99 -25.21 10.89
C GLU A 19 4.78 -24.55 10.23
N ARG A 20 4.58 -23.23 10.36
CA ARG A 20 3.41 -22.52 9.81
C ARG A 20 3.80 -21.54 8.71
N PHE A 21 2.86 -21.20 7.83
CA PHE A 21 3.04 -20.08 6.92
C PHE A 21 3.10 -18.77 7.71
N LEU A 22 4.00 -17.87 7.31
CA LEU A 22 4.21 -16.58 7.97
C LEU A 22 2.92 -15.76 8.02
N ALA A 23 2.15 -15.76 6.92
CA ALA A 23 0.87 -15.07 6.82
C ALA A 23 -0.13 -15.53 7.90
N ASP A 24 -0.32 -16.84 8.05
CA ASP A 24 -1.24 -17.39 9.05
C ASP A 24 -0.77 -17.03 10.47
N ALA A 25 0.54 -17.16 10.76
CA ALA A 25 1.09 -16.84 12.07
C ALA A 25 0.94 -15.35 12.44
N MET A 26 1.14 -14.44 11.48
CA MET A 26 0.96 -12.99 11.66
C MET A 26 -0.50 -12.61 11.88
N LEU A 27 -1.42 -13.14 11.07
CA LEU A 27 -2.85 -12.84 11.22
C LEU A 27 -3.42 -13.41 12.51
N ASP A 28 -2.98 -14.62 12.93
CA ASP A 28 -3.29 -15.15 14.25
C ASP A 28 -2.77 -14.23 15.36
N LEU A 29 -1.56 -13.65 15.21
CA LEU A 29 -0.99 -12.73 16.18
C LEU A 29 -1.83 -11.45 16.28
N PHE A 30 -2.20 -10.86 15.14
CA PHE A 30 -3.01 -9.63 15.09
C PHE A 30 -4.41 -9.85 15.69
N GLU A 31 -5.02 -11.01 15.43
CA GLU A 31 -6.27 -11.40 16.07
C GLU A 31 -6.12 -11.56 17.59
N ARG A 32 -5.13 -12.33 18.06
CA ARG A 32 -4.88 -12.51 19.52
C ARG A 32 -4.60 -11.21 20.26
N ARG A 33 -4.01 -10.24 19.57
CA ARG A 33 -3.63 -8.94 20.11
C ARG A 33 -4.73 -7.88 19.93
N GLY A 34 -5.84 -8.24 19.30
CA GLY A 34 -6.98 -7.36 19.11
C GLY A 34 -6.68 -6.16 18.21
N VAL A 35 -5.82 -6.32 17.21
CA VAL A 35 -5.49 -5.26 16.25
C VAL A 35 -6.77 -4.77 15.58
N ALA A 36 -6.97 -3.45 15.59
CA ALA A 36 -8.18 -2.81 15.10
C ALA A 36 -8.47 -3.18 13.65
N THR A 37 -7.47 -3.12 12.77
CA THR A 37 -7.59 -3.54 11.37
C THR A 37 -6.32 -4.22 10.87
N SER A 38 -6.47 -5.32 10.13
CA SER A 38 -5.38 -5.91 9.36
C SER A 38 -5.85 -6.34 7.98
N ILE A 39 -4.96 -6.33 6.99
CA ILE A 39 -5.27 -6.82 5.65
C ILE A 39 -4.05 -7.48 5.01
N MET A 40 -4.27 -8.64 4.41
CA MET A 40 -3.31 -9.32 3.55
C MET A 40 -3.68 -9.05 2.09
N LEU A 41 -2.74 -8.48 1.33
CA LEU A 41 -2.83 -8.36 -0.13
C LEU A 41 -1.83 -9.32 -0.78
N ARG A 42 -2.21 -9.82 -1.96
CA ARG A 42 -1.32 -10.61 -2.82
C ARG A 42 -0.90 -9.74 -4.02
N GLY A 43 0.40 -9.62 -4.24
CA GLY A 43 0.96 -8.93 -5.40
C GLY A 43 1.09 -9.82 -6.63
N ILE A 44 1.43 -9.21 -7.75
CA ILE A 44 1.57 -9.86 -9.06
C ILE A 44 3.03 -9.97 -9.53
N ALA A 45 3.93 -9.16 -8.94
CA ALA A 45 5.35 -9.26 -9.18
C ALA A 45 6.16 -8.65 -8.02
N SER A 46 7.39 -9.10 -7.82
CA SER A 46 8.34 -8.48 -6.89
C SER A 46 9.78 -8.89 -7.18
N PHE A 47 10.72 -8.16 -6.62
CA PHE A 47 12.08 -8.63 -6.33
C PHE A 47 12.53 -8.08 -4.97
N GLY A 48 13.56 -8.68 -4.40
CA GLY A 48 14.10 -8.28 -3.11
C GLY A 48 15.60 -8.57 -3.04
N PRO A 49 16.19 -8.69 -1.83
CA PRO A 49 17.64 -8.73 -1.62
C PRO A 49 18.39 -9.89 -2.32
N THR A 50 17.67 -10.93 -2.75
CA THR A 50 18.21 -12.04 -3.55
C THR A 50 18.10 -11.82 -5.06
N ASN A 51 17.58 -10.66 -5.50
CA ASN A 51 17.27 -10.29 -6.89
C ASN A 51 16.48 -11.35 -7.66
N VAL A 52 15.61 -12.09 -6.97
CA VAL A 52 14.72 -13.06 -7.61
C VAL A 52 13.44 -12.36 -8.03
N ALA A 53 13.26 -12.16 -9.34
CA ALA A 53 11.98 -11.76 -9.90
C ALA A 53 10.93 -12.86 -9.66
N ARG A 54 9.88 -12.51 -8.94
CA ARG A 54 8.61 -13.23 -8.90
C ARG A 54 7.68 -12.47 -9.84
N SER A 55 7.07 -13.12 -10.84
CA SER A 55 6.22 -12.41 -11.81
C SER A 55 5.19 -13.33 -12.42
N ASP A 56 3.95 -12.88 -12.59
CA ASP A 56 2.82 -13.54 -13.25
C ASP A 56 3.01 -14.11 -14.68
N ARG A 57 4.23 -14.11 -15.23
CA ARG A 57 4.57 -14.50 -16.60
C ARG A 57 4.24 -15.95 -16.93
N SER A 58 3.98 -16.79 -15.93
CA SER A 58 3.71 -18.20 -16.10
C SER A 58 2.46 -18.59 -15.31
N LEU A 59 1.44 -19.13 -15.99
CA LEU A 59 0.35 -19.92 -15.38
C LEU A 59 0.85 -21.21 -14.69
N SER A 60 2.15 -21.35 -14.42
CA SER A 60 2.66 -22.43 -13.61
C SER A 60 2.27 -22.24 -12.15
N LEU A 61 1.77 -23.31 -11.53
CA LEU A 61 1.48 -23.46 -10.11
C LEU A 61 2.72 -23.28 -9.19
N SER A 62 3.85 -22.79 -9.71
CA SER A 62 5.17 -22.82 -9.08
C SER A 62 5.66 -21.48 -8.55
N GLU A 63 5.03 -20.36 -8.88
CA GLU A 63 5.53 -19.05 -8.45
C GLU A 63 5.09 -18.69 -7.03
N ASP A 64 6.08 -18.27 -6.23
CA ASP A 64 5.91 -17.81 -4.86
C ASP A 64 5.57 -16.31 -4.89
N ALA A 65 4.28 -16.00 -4.90
CA ALA A 65 3.78 -14.63 -5.08
C ALA A 65 4.20 -13.71 -3.91
N PRO A 66 4.48 -12.41 -4.15
CA PRO A 66 4.66 -11.48 -3.06
C PRO A 66 3.36 -11.26 -2.29
N VAL A 67 3.48 -11.08 -0.98
CA VAL A 67 2.40 -10.80 -0.05
C VAL A 67 2.77 -9.57 0.75
N THR A 68 1.77 -8.73 1.03
CA THR A 68 1.87 -7.65 2.01
C THR A 68 0.82 -7.85 3.07
N ILE A 69 1.19 -7.85 4.35
CA ILE A 69 0.23 -7.79 5.45
C ILE A 69 0.41 -6.48 6.20
N SER A 70 -0.65 -5.68 6.25
CA SER A 70 -0.70 -4.45 7.02
C SER A 70 -1.55 -4.63 8.27
N ALA A 71 -1.11 -4.04 9.38
CA ALA A 71 -1.81 -3.92 10.65
C ALA A 71 -1.86 -2.45 11.06
N ILE A 72 -3.05 -1.96 11.38
CA ILE A 72 -3.32 -0.56 11.68
C ILE A 72 -3.98 -0.49 13.05
N ASP A 73 -3.38 0.29 13.95
CA ASP A 73 -3.89 0.53 15.29
C ASP A 73 -3.27 1.81 15.87
N THR A 74 -3.55 2.09 17.15
CA THR A 74 -2.84 3.10 17.93
C THR A 74 -1.33 2.83 17.94
N THR A 75 -0.54 3.90 18.06
CA THR A 75 0.92 3.79 18.20
C THR A 75 1.33 2.80 19.30
N GLN A 76 0.64 2.81 20.44
CA GLN A 76 0.96 1.94 21.57
C GLN A 76 0.76 0.46 21.22
N THR A 77 -0.39 0.11 20.62
CA THR A 77 -0.67 -1.28 20.22
C THR A 77 0.36 -1.76 19.22
N ILE A 78 0.65 -0.99 18.17
CA ILE A 78 1.60 -1.41 17.13
C ILE A 78 3.01 -1.55 17.68
N VAL A 79 3.50 -0.59 18.47
CA VAL A 79 4.85 -0.66 19.08
C VAL A 79 5.00 -1.92 19.93
N ALA A 80 3.96 -2.32 20.68
CA ALA A 80 3.99 -3.53 21.48
C ALA A 80 4.07 -4.83 20.64
N LEU A 81 3.72 -4.78 19.35
CA LEU A 81 3.74 -5.93 18.43
C LEU A 81 5.04 -6.05 17.63
N VAL A 82 5.84 -4.98 17.55
CA VAL A 82 7.00 -4.89 16.65
C VAL A 82 7.96 -6.06 16.84
N GLU A 83 8.33 -6.37 18.08
CA GLU A 83 9.30 -7.45 18.36
C GLU A 83 8.74 -8.84 18.06
N GLU A 84 7.44 -9.08 18.28
CA GLU A 84 6.80 -10.35 17.91
C GLU A 84 6.75 -10.52 16.40
N VAL A 85 6.38 -9.46 15.66
CA VAL A 85 6.39 -9.47 14.19
C VAL A 85 7.80 -9.69 13.67
N ARG A 86 8.79 -9.00 14.24
CA ARG A 86 10.21 -9.17 13.91
C ARG A 86 10.67 -10.61 14.14
N ALA A 87 10.32 -11.20 15.28
CA ALA A 87 10.68 -12.58 15.60
C ALA A 87 10.03 -13.61 14.65
N LEU A 88 8.81 -13.34 14.17
CA LEU A 88 8.15 -14.20 13.20
C LEU A 88 8.78 -14.09 11.80
N THR A 89 9.35 -12.94 11.44
CA THR A 89 9.79 -12.61 10.07
C THR A 89 11.22 -13.10 9.82
N GLY A 90 11.37 -14.30 9.26
CA GLY A 90 12.68 -14.86 8.87
C GLY A 90 13.28 -14.22 7.61
N ARG A 91 12.42 -13.91 6.62
CA ARG A 91 12.78 -13.16 5.40
C ARG A 91 11.64 -12.22 5.00
N GLY A 92 11.97 -10.95 4.81
CA GLY A 92 11.02 -9.93 4.39
C GLY A 92 11.45 -8.52 4.77
N VAL A 93 10.56 -7.56 4.55
CA VAL A 93 10.74 -6.17 4.95
C VAL A 93 9.58 -5.77 5.85
N ILE A 94 9.88 -5.24 7.03
CA ILE A 94 8.91 -4.68 7.98
C ILE A 94 9.01 -3.16 7.90
N THR A 95 7.88 -2.46 7.78
CA THR A 95 7.83 -1.00 7.79
C THR A 95 6.85 -0.50 8.85
N LEU A 96 7.13 0.70 9.36
CA LEU A 96 6.24 1.46 10.23
C LEU A 96 5.97 2.82 9.59
N GLU A 97 4.69 3.16 9.41
CA GLU A 97 4.23 4.42 8.84
C GLU A 97 3.34 5.16 9.86
N ARG A 98 3.54 6.48 9.98
CA ARG A 98 2.73 7.32 10.88
C ARG A 98 1.47 7.76 10.18
N GLY A 99 0.34 7.30 10.71
CA GLY A 99 -0.97 7.79 10.34
C GLY A 99 -1.46 8.82 11.36
N TYR A 100 -2.11 9.87 10.86
CA TYR A 100 -2.77 10.87 11.67
C TYR A 100 -4.29 10.70 11.58
N GLN A 101 -4.98 11.00 12.69
CA GLN A 101 -6.42 11.21 12.68
C GLN A 101 -6.74 12.56 12.01
N PRO A 102 -8.00 12.83 11.60
CA PRO A 102 -8.39 14.02 10.83
C PRO A 102 -7.93 15.34 11.49
N HIS A 103 -7.95 16.43 10.72
CA HIS A 103 -7.22 17.70 10.92
C HIS A 103 -5.88 17.75 10.19
N THR A 104 -5.91 17.34 8.92
CA THR A 104 -4.73 17.27 8.05
C THR A 104 -4.56 18.47 7.14
N THR A 105 -5.37 19.53 7.31
CA THR A 105 -5.26 20.79 6.55
C THR A 105 -3.86 21.40 6.48
N ALA A 106 -2.97 21.04 7.43
CA ALA A 106 -1.58 21.48 7.44
C ALA A 106 -0.67 20.79 6.39
N TYR A 107 -1.13 19.73 5.72
CA TYR A 107 -0.35 18.99 4.74
C TYR A 107 -0.82 19.25 3.31
N ASP A 108 0.14 19.60 2.43
CA ASP A 108 -0.12 19.85 1.00
C ASP A 108 -0.70 18.63 0.29
N SER A 109 -0.23 17.43 0.65
CA SER A 109 -0.70 16.17 0.08
C SER A 109 -0.67 15.06 1.12
N VAL A 110 -1.72 14.23 1.08
CA VAL A 110 -1.90 13.08 1.96
C VAL A 110 -2.32 11.86 1.15
N ARG A 111 -1.84 10.71 1.64
CA ARG A 111 -2.36 9.40 1.30
C ARG A 111 -3.41 9.04 2.34
N MET A 112 -4.66 8.95 1.91
CA MET A 112 -5.76 8.48 2.75
C MET A 112 -6.00 7.01 2.51
N SER A 113 -5.98 6.19 3.56
CA SER A 113 -6.36 4.78 3.50
C SER A 113 -7.60 4.50 4.35
N LEU A 114 -8.50 3.65 3.87
CA LEU A 114 -9.60 3.09 4.66
C LEU A 114 -9.89 1.65 4.26
N HIS A 115 -10.48 0.90 5.18
CA HIS A 115 -10.86 -0.49 4.96
C HIS A 115 -12.37 -0.66 5.03
N VAL A 116 -12.95 -1.36 4.05
CA VAL A 116 -14.38 -1.66 4.02
C VAL A 116 -14.61 -3.12 3.71
N GLY A 117 -15.67 -3.71 4.25
CA GLY A 117 -16.06 -5.08 3.90
C GLY A 117 -16.48 -5.18 2.43
N ARG A 118 -16.06 -6.24 1.72
CA ARG A 118 -16.35 -6.41 0.29
C ARG A 118 -17.84 -6.44 -0.07
N ARG A 119 -18.70 -6.93 0.84
CA ARG A 119 -20.16 -6.96 0.66
C ARG A 119 -20.88 -5.72 1.21
N HIS A 120 -20.16 -4.79 1.85
CA HIS A 120 -20.76 -3.56 2.35
C HIS A 120 -21.35 -2.78 1.17
N ARG A 121 -22.63 -2.39 1.28
CA ARG A 121 -23.33 -1.56 0.32
C ARG A 121 -23.88 -0.29 0.97
N ILE A 122 -23.88 0.80 0.20
CA ILE A 122 -24.44 2.11 0.56
C ILE A 122 -25.51 2.41 -0.48
N ALA A 123 -26.76 2.58 -0.05
CA ALA A 123 -27.91 2.78 -0.94
C ALA A 123 -28.00 1.77 -2.11
N GLY A 124 -27.61 0.52 -1.88
CA GLY A 124 -27.62 -0.55 -2.88
C GLY A 124 -26.37 -0.64 -3.77
N GLU A 125 -25.49 0.36 -3.76
CA GLU A 125 -24.20 0.36 -4.47
C GLU A 125 -23.08 -0.22 -3.60
N PRO A 126 -22.05 -0.91 -4.14
CA PRO A 126 -20.91 -1.33 -3.34
C PRO A 126 -20.21 -0.15 -2.67
N ALA A 127 -19.91 -0.26 -1.37
CA ALA A 127 -19.38 0.85 -0.56
C ALA A 127 -18.09 1.45 -1.14
N TYR A 128 -17.20 0.62 -1.69
CA TYR A 128 -15.96 1.11 -2.29
C TYR A 128 -16.19 2.01 -3.52
N VAL A 129 -17.28 1.80 -4.27
CA VAL A 129 -17.63 2.64 -5.43
C VAL A 129 -18.19 3.98 -4.96
N ALA A 130 -19.07 3.96 -3.96
CA ALA A 130 -19.59 5.17 -3.34
C ALA A 130 -18.46 6.02 -2.73
N VAL A 131 -17.50 5.39 -2.05
CA VAL A 131 -16.30 6.07 -1.54
C VAL A 131 -15.46 6.67 -2.68
N CYS A 132 -15.13 5.90 -3.73
CA CYS A 132 -14.40 6.44 -4.88
C CYS A 132 -15.14 7.64 -5.52
N THR A 133 -16.47 7.61 -5.55
CA THR A 133 -17.29 8.72 -6.06
C THR A 133 -17.16 9.98 -5.19
N VAL A 134 -17.14 9.83 -3.86
CA VAL A 134 -16.85 10.94 -2.93
C VAL A 134 -15.47 11.52 -3.21
N LEU A 135 -14.44 10.68 -3.29
CA LEU A 135 -13.06 11.13 -3.53
C LEU A 135 -12.90 11.86 -4.86
N GLN A 136 -13.50 11.32 -5.92
CA GLN A 136 -13.48 11.95 -7.24
C GLN A 136 -14.19 13.31 -7.21
N ARG A 137 -15.38 13.39 -6.59
CA ARG A 137 -16.12 14.65 -6.47
C ARG A 137 -15.35 15.71 -5.69
N LEU A 138 -14.61 15.32 -4.65
CA LEU A 138 -13.77 16.20 -3.86
C LEU A 138 -12.43 16.54 -4.55
N GLY A 139 -12.17 16.00 -5.74
CA GLY A 139 -11.00 16.35 -6.56
C GLY A 139 -9.71 15.67 -6.14
N PHE A 140 -9.77 14.49 -5.51
CA PHE A 140 -8.58 13.67 -5.31
C PHE A 140 -7.89 13.37 -6.65
N VAL A 141 -6.57 13.33 -6.66
CA VAL A 141 -5.76 13.06 -7.85
C VAL A 141 -6.00 11.63 -8.38
N GLY A 142 -6.27 10.70 -7.46
CA GLY A 142 -6.65 9.34 -7.81
C GLY A 142 -6.98 8.52 -6.58
N ALA A 143 -7.61 7.36 -6.81
CA ALA A 143 -7.80 6.35 -5.78
C ALA A 143 -7.70 4.94 -6.34
N ASP A 144 -7.22 4.02 -5.51
CA ASP A 144 -7.05 2.60 -5.81
C ASP A 144 -7.77 1.75 -4.77
N VAL A 145 -8.40 0.67 -5.24
CA VAL A 145 -9.06 -0.32 -4.39
C VAL A 145 -8.40 -1.67 -4.60
N TYR A 146 -7.94 -2.27 -3.50
CA TYR A 146 -7.29 -3.57 -3.47
C TYR A 146 -8.18 -4.60 -2.78
N LEU A 147 -8.20 -5.81 -3.33
CA LEU A 147 -8.91 -6.94 -2.75
C LEU A 147 -8.00 -7.68 -1.78
N GLY A 148 -8.39 -7.74 -0.51
CA GLY A 148 -7.72 -8.59 0.47
C GLY A 148 -7.92 -10.08 0.18
N VAL A 149 -6.97 -10.88 0.67
CA VAL A 149 -7.04 -12.35 0.70
C VAL A 149 -7.47 -12.87 2.09
N ASP A 150 -7.05 -12.16 3.15
CA ASP A 150 -7.40 -12.38 4.55
C ASP A 150 -7.24 -11.04 5.29
N GLY A 151 -7.77 -10.89 6.50
CA GLY A 151 -7.64 -9.66 7.29
C GLY A 151 -8.59 -9.55 8.47
N THR A 152 -8.39 -8.55 9.30
CA THR A 152 -9.21 -8.22 10.48
C THR A 152 -9.89 -6.87 10.25
N VAL A 153 -11.18 -6.75 10.58
CA VAL A 153 -11.88 -5.45 10.63
C VAL A 153 -12.65 -5.39 11.94
N ALA A 154 -12.49 -4.30 12.69
CA ALA A 154 -13.10 -4.11 14.00
C ALA A 154 -12.81 -5.28 14.98
N GLY A 155 -11.58 -5.80 14.95
CA GLY A 155 -11.11 -6.89 15.82
C GLY A 155 -11.56 -8.31 15.44
N GLY A 156 -12.44 -8.48 14.44
CA GLY A 156 -12.85 -9.79 13.92
C GLY A 156 -12.03 -10.21 12.69
N ARG A 157 -11.45 -11.42 12.69
CA ARG A 157 -10.70 -11.95 11.53
C ARG A 157 -11.63 -12.58 10.48
N HIS A 158 -11.38 -12.27 9.22
CA HIS A 158 -12.13 -12.71 8.05
C HIS A 158 -11.21 -13.24 6.95
N ARG A 159 -11.28 -14.55 6.68
CA ARG A 159 -10.46 -15.25 5.67
C ARG A 159 -11.26 -15.63 4.42
N ALA A 160 -10.69 -15.44 3.22
CA ALA A 160 -11.20 -16.10 2.02
C ALA A 160 -10.82 -17.59 2.05
N LYS A 161 -11.81 -18.50 2.19
CA LYS A 161 -11.57 -19.93 1.98
C LYS A 161 -11.85 -20.27 0.51
N PHE A 162 -10.88 -20.89 -0.17
CA PHE A 162 -10.89 -21.21 -1.62
C PHE A 162 -12.13 -21.96 -2.15
N PHE A 163 -12.96 -22.56 -1.28
CA PHE A 163 -14.18 -23.28 -1.65
C PHE A 163 -15.43 -22.92 -0.82
N SER A 164 -15.42 -21.86 -0.02
CA SER A 164 -16.63 -21.42 0.72
C SER A 164 -17.11 -20.03 0.27
N ARG A 165 -18.43 -19.82 0.36
CA ARG A 165 -19.12 -18.57 0.03
C ARG A 165 -18.82 -17.38 0.98
N ASN A 166 -17.82 -17.49 1.86
CA ASN A 166 -17.51 -16.42 2.82
C ASN A 166 -16.65 -15.32 2.18
N SER A 167 -17.19 -14.12 2.25
CA SER A 167 -16.96 -12.97 1.37
C SER A 167 -16.49 -11.73 2.10
N ASP A 168 -16.11 -11.89 3.36
CA ASP A 168 -15.99 -10.77 4.31
C ASP A 168 -14.57 -10.24 4.40
N VAL A 169 -13.72 -10.63 3.47
CA VAL A 169 -12.34 -10.13 3.40
C VAL A 169 -12.37 -8.63 3.12
N PRO A 170 -11.58 -7.82 3.85
CA PRO A 170 -11.56 -6.38 3.66
C PRO A 170 -11.06 -5.98 2.26
N LEU A 171 -11.61 -4.89 1.76
CA LEU A 171 -11.04 -4.10 0.69
C LEU A 171 -10.19 -2.99 1.31
N SER A 172 -9.03 -2.69 0.72
CA SER A 172 -8.25 -1.49 1.06
C SER A 172 -8.47 -0.45 -0.01
N LEU A 173 -8.93 0.74 0.39
CA LEU A 173 -9.05 1.90 -0.48
C LEU A 173 -7.95 2.88 -0.12
N ILE A 174 -7.22 3.36 -1.13
CA ILE A 174 -6.13 4.32 -0.98
C ILE A 174 -6.39 5.49 -1.93
N GLY A 175 -6.57 6.69 -1.40
CA GLY A 175 -6.74 7.93 -2.15
C GLY A 175 -5.55 8.87 -1.98
N ILE A 176 -5.22 9.63 -3.03
CA ILE A 176 -4.20 10.69 -2.99
C ILE A 176 -4.89 12.03 -3.22
N GLY A 177 -4.78 12.94 -2.27
CA GLY A 177 -5.40 14.27 -2.32
C GLY A 177 -4.70 15.24 -1.37
N THR A 178 -5.21 16.46 -1.27
CA THR A 178 -4.74 17.46 -0.29
C THR A 178 -5.32 17.18 1.11
N GLY A 179 -4.73 17.75 2.16
CA GLY A 179 -5.27 17.64 3.52
C GLY A 179 -6.70 18.18 3.65
N ILE A 180 -7.03 19.28 2.95
CA ILE A 180 -8.38 19.86 2.91
C ILE A 180 -9.38 18.87 2.28
N GLN A 181 -9.01 18.26 1.17
CA GLN A 181 -9.85 17.26 0.51
C GLN A 181 -10.05 16.02 1.39
N ALA A 182 -9.01 15.59 2.11
CA ALA A 182 -9.08 14.45 3.00
C ALA A 182 -9.97 14.69 4.21
N ASP A 183 -9.88 15.86 4.85
CA ASP A 183 -10.74 16.18 5.99
C ASP A 183 -12.22 16.22 5.55
N ALA A 184 -12.54 16.81 4.39
CA ALA A 184 -13.89 16.79 3.81
C ALA A 184 -14.35 15.36 3.46
N ALA A 185 -13.46 14.54 2.88
CA ALA A 185 -13.77 13.16 2.55
C ALA A 185 -14.06 12.32 3.79
N VAL A 186 -13.31 12.51 4.88
CA VAL A 186 -13.55 11.82 6.14
C VAL A 186 -14.92 12.17 6.70
N GLU A 187 -15.31 13.46 6.69
CA GLU A 187 -16.63 13.88 7.16
C GLU A 187 -17.76 13.22 6.35
N GLU A 188 -17.70 13.31 5.02
CA GLU A 188 -18.73 12.73 4.15
C GLU A 188 -18.78 11.20 4.23
N ILE A 189 -17.62 10.52 4.25
CA ILE A 189 -17.59 9.06 4.33
C ILE A 189 -18.05 8.58 5.72
N ARG A 190 -17.74 9.28 6.81
CA ARG A 190 -18.27 8.94 8.15
C ARG A 190 -19.78 9.09 8.24
N ALA A 191 -20.36 10.05 7.52
CA ALA A 191 -21.82 10.15 7.42
C ALA A 191 -22.45 8.92 6.73
N LEU A 192 -21.73 8.27 5.81
CA LEU A 192 -22.16 7.06 5.11
C LEU A 192 -21.80 5.77 5.85
N ILE A 193 -20.63 5.76 6.51
CA ILE A 193 -20.04 4.63 7.23
C ILE A 193 -19.53 5.15 8.59
N PRO A 194 -20.39 5.22 9.62
CA PRO A 194 -20.03 5.81 10.91
C PRO A 194 -18.77 5.22 11.56
N ASP A 195 -18.57 3.91 11.41
CA ASP A 195 -17.45 3.16 11.99
C ASP A 195 -16.22 3.10 11.07
N ALA A 196 -16.18 3.88 9.98
CA ALA A 196 -15.03 3.89 9.07
C ALA A 196 -13.76 4.37 9.80
N TRP A 197 -12.72 3.55 9.71
CA TRP A 197 -11.40 3.86 10.19
C TRP A 197 -10.53 4.37 9.04
N PHE A 198 -9.86 5.49 9.26
CA PHE A 198 -8.99 6.13 8.28
C PHE A 198 -7.57 6.25 8.83
N THR A 199 -6.60 6.10 7.94
CA THR A 199 -5.24 6.60 8.16
C THR A 199 -4.93 7.68 7.14
N LEU A 200 -4.40 8.80 7.61
CA LEU A 200 -3.93 9.89 6.77
C LEU A 200 -2.42 10.02 6.95
N GLU A 201 -1.68 9.85 5.86
CA GLU A 201 -0.22 9.86 5.86
C GLU A 201 0.27 11.01 4.98
N PRO A 202 1.09 11.95 5.48
CA PRO A 202 1.67 13.00 4.67
C PRO A 202 2.57 12.41 3.59
N ILE A 203 2.44 12.92 2.37
CA ILE A 203 3.22 12.47 1.22
C ILE A 203 3.70 13.66 0.39
N VAL A 204 4.72 13.42 -0.42
CA VAL A 204 5.14 14.30 -1.50
C VAL A 204 4.70 13.70 -2.82
N VAL A 205 3.85 14.39 -3.57
CA VAL A 205 3.53 14.02 -4.95
C VAL A 205 4.63 14.54 -5.85
N CYS A 206 5.50 13.64 -6.31
CA CYS A 206 6.66 13.98 -7.14
C CYS A 206 6.26 14.18 -8.60
N LYS A 207 5.29 13.37 -9.07
CA LYS A 207 4.83 13.37 -10.45
C LYS A 207 3.36 13.00 -10.55
N ASN A 208 2.66 13.63 -11.49
CA ASN A 208 1.28 13.29 -11.83
C ASN A 208 1.08 13.47 -13.35
N SER A 209 0.67 12.41 -14.05
CA SER A 209 0.38 12.42 -15.49
C SER A 209 1.49 13.06 -16.32
N GLY A 210 2.74 12.64 -16.09
CA GLY A 210 3.91 13.18 -16.78
C GLY A 210 4.47 14.49 -16.21
N GLN A 211 3.66 15.28 -15.49
CA GLN A 211 4.10 16.54 -14.91
C GLN A 211 4.89 16.30 -13.63
N ARG A 212 6.15 16.77 -13.59
CA ARG A 212 6.96 16.80 -12.36
C ARG A 212 6.48 17.95 -11.48
N LEU A 213 6.17 17.64 -10.22
CA LEU A 213 5.61 18.59 -9.23
C LEU A 213 6.58 18.87 -8.09
N ALA A 214 7.39 17.89 -7.69
CA ALA A 214 8.36 18.02 -6.60
C ALA A 214 9.55 17.08 -6.80
N ALA A 215 10.64 17.37 -6.07
CA ALA A 215 11.79 16.46 -5.98
C ALA A 215 11.44 15.20 -5.17
N PRO A 216 12.12 14.06 -5.41
CA PRO A 216 11.82 12.80 -4.76
C PRO A 216 12.40 12.69 -3.34
N THR A 217 12.05 13.65 -2.49
CA THR A 217 12.61 13.80 -1.14
C THR A 217 11.51 13.99 -0.12
N SER A 218 11.72 13.44 1.07
CA SER A 218 10.89 13.60 2.25
C SER A 218 11.83 13.64 3.47
N ASP A 219 11.28 13.92 4.65
CA ASP A 219 12.01 13.79 5.90
C ASP A 219 12.27 12.31 6.24
N GLY A 220 13.37 12.03 6.94
CA GLY A 220 13.69 10.71 7.47
C GLY A 220 14.74 9.91 6.68
N GLU A 221 15.21 8.82 7.29
CA GLU A 221 16.27 7.98 6.72
C GLU A 221 15.73 7.02 5.65
N PHE A 222 14.51 6.54 5.82
CA PHE A 222 13.88 5.53 4.97
C PHE A 222 12.64 6.10 4.31
N HIS A 223 12.48 5.82 3.02
CA HIS A 223 11.39 6.32 2.20
C HIS A 223 10.65 5.18 1.54
N LYS A 224 9.35 5.39 1.34
CA LYS A 224 8.50 4.57 0.50
C LYS A 224 8.15 5.36 -0.74
N MET A 225 8.56 4.86 -1.90
CA MET A 225 8.11 5.39 -3.20
C MET A 225 6.99 4.51 -3.73
N VAL A 226 5.89 5.12 -4.13
CA VAL A 226 4.73 4.44 -4.70
C VAL A 226 4.53 4.97 -6.12
N VAL A 227 4.52 4.07 -7.09
CA VAL A 227 4.26 4.36 -8.50
C VAL A 227 2.94 3.73 -8.89
N SER A 228 1.94 4.56 -9.12
CA SER A 228 0.55 4.17 -9.36
C SER A 228 0.19 4.41 -10.83
N THR A 229 -0.04 3.32 -11.57
CA THR A 229 -0.33 3.29 -13.02
C THR A 229 -1.59 2.47 -13.31
N SER A 230 -1.91 2.23 -14.57
CA SER A 230 -2.92 1.25 -15.01
C SER A 230 -2.23 -0.04 -15.52
N GLU A 231 -2.91 -1.17 -15.44
CA GLU A 231 -2.45 -2.43 -16.06
C GLU A 231 -2.24 -2.29 -17.58
N SER A 232 -2.98 -1.38 -18.21
CA SER A 232 -2.86 -1.05 -19.64
C SER A 232 -1.79 -0.01 -19.97
N SER A 233 -1.13 0.57 -18.95
CA SER A 233 -0.11 1.60 -19.14
C SER A 233 1.16 1.03 -19.75
N LEU A 234 1.66 1.64 -20.82
CA LEU A 234 2.79 1.13 -21.61
C LEU A 234 3.90 2.16 -21.75
N HIS A 235 5.15 1.69 -21.68
CA HIS A 235 6.35 2.41 -22.12
C HIS A 235 7.03 1.59 -23.21
N ASP A 236 7.25 2.16 -24.39
CA ASP A 236 7.78 1.47 -25.58
C ASP A 236 7.06 0.13 -25.89
N GLY A 237 5.74 0.12 -25.77
CA GLY A 237 4.90 -1.06 -26.02
C GLY A 237 4.97 -2.14 -24.93
N ARG A 238 5.62 -1.88 -23.79
CA ARG A 238 5.73 -2.82 -22.66
C ARG A 238 5.02 -2.29 -21.41
N PRO A 239 4.35 -3.15 -20.61
CA PRO A 239 3.69 -2.71 -19.39
C PRO A 239 4.65 -2.03 -18.41
N ILE A 240 4.31 -0.82 -17.95
CA ILE A 240 5.19 0.00 -17.10
C ILE A 240 5.64 -0.77 -15.85
N HIS A 241 4.72 -1.45 -15.15
CA HIS A 241 5.06 -2.21 -13.95
C HIS A 241 6.10 -3.33 -14.19
N ARG A 242 6.12 -3.92 -15.40
CA ARG A 242 7.11 -4.94 -15.75
C ARG A 242 8.48 -4.34 -16.03
N GLU A 243 8.51 -3.20 -16.73
CA GLU A 243 9.76 -2.47 -16.97
C GLU A 243 10.32 -1.86 -15.68
N LEU A 244 9.46 -1.40 -14.75
CA LEU A 244 9.87 -0.99 -13.41
C LEU A 244 10.59 -2.14 -12.69
N ILE A 245 9.97 -3.31 -12.57
CA ILE A 245 10.60 -4.46 -11.92
C ILE A 245 11.92 -4.85 -12.60
N ARG A 246 11.94 -4.91 -13.93
CA ARG A 246 13.14 -5.28 -14.68
C ARG A 246 14.28 -4.29 -14.46
N ARG A 247 14.05 -2.99 -14.71
CA ARG A 247 15.09 -1.95 -14.63
C ARG A 247 15.55 -1.68 -13.20
N LEU A 248 14.64 -1.75 -12.22
CA LEU A 248 15.01 -1.59 -10.80
C LEU A 248 15.83 -2.78 -10.31
N MET A 249 15.51 -4.01 -10.71
CA MET A 249 16.29 -5.20 -10.35
C MET A 249 17.68 -5.21 -10.99
N GLU A 250 17.83 -4.63 -12.20
CA GLU A 250 19.13 -4.44 -12.87
C GLU A 250 19.93 -3.27 -12.27
N SER A 251 19.29 -2.38 -11.52
CA SER A 251 19.91 -1.21 -10.91
C SER A 251 20.64 -1.58 -9.61
N PRO A 252 21.83 -1.02 -9.35
CA PRO A 252 22.53 -1.21 -8.08
C PRO A 252 21.89 -0.43 -6.92
N HIS A 253 20.88 0.40 -7.19
CA HIS A 253 20.33 1.36 -6.22
C HIS A 253 19.05 0.88 -5.51
N ALA A 254 18.34 -0.11 -6.05
CA ALA A 254 17.06 -0.55 -5.53
C ALA A 254 17.21 -1.87 -4.75
N SER A 255 16.88 -1.85 -3.46
CA SER A 255 16.95 -3.04 -2.60
C SER A 255 15.79 -4.03 -2.82
N GLY A 256 14.68 -3.56 -3.40
CA GLY A 256 13.51 -4.37 -3.71
C GLY A 256 12.31 -3.56 -4.20
N ALA A 257 11.34 -4.24 -4.80
CA ALA A 257 10.05 -3.65 -5.15
C ALA A 257 8.94 -4.69 -5.13
N THR A 258 7.71 -4.27 -4.83
CA THR A 258 6.51 -5.11 -4.85
C THR A 258 5.43 -4.47 -5.72
N VAL A 259 4.83 -5.24 -6.62
CA VAL A 259 3.72 -4.81 -7.49
C VAL A 259 2.41 -5.38 -6.97
N LEU A 260 1.46 -4.50 -6.70
CA LEU A 260 0.09 -4.82 -6.32
C LEU A 260 -0.85 -4.48 -7.47
N ARG A 261 -1.86 -5.33 -7.69
CA ARG A 261 -2.94 -5.07 -8.65
C ARG A 261 -4.23 -4.79 -7.90
N GLY A 262 -4.85 -3.65 -8.17
CA GLY A 262 -6.17 -3.32 -7.65
C GLY A 262 -7.29 -3.98 -8.45
N ILE A 263 -8.52 -3.79 -7.98
CA ILE A 263 -9.75 -4.26 -8.63
C ILE A 263 -10.61 -3.13 -9.16
N TRP A 264 -10.38 -1.91 -8.67
CA TRP A 264 -11.13 -0.70 -8.99
C TRP A 264 -10.26 0.52 -8.71
N GLY A 265 -10.47 1.62 -9.43
CA GLY A 265 -9.78 2.88 -9.16
C GLY A 265 -10.12 3.97 -10.17
N PHE A 266 -9.58 5.15 -9.96
CA PHE A 266 -9.64 6.26 -10.90
C PHE A 266 -8.36 7.10 -10.86
N ARG A 267 -8.18 7.90 -11.93
CA ARG A 267 -7.10 8.87 -12.10
C ARG A 267 -7.69 10.14 -12.71
N GLY A 268 -7.48 11.29 -12.06
CA GLY A 268 -8.06 12.56 -12.50
C GLY A 268 -9.57 12.45 -12.81
N ASP A 269 -9.95 12.95 -13.99
CA ASP A 269 -11.34 12.97 -14.46
C ASP A 269 -11.79 11.66 -15.14
N GLU A 270 -10.93 10.63 -15.18
CA GLU A 270 -11.33 9.33 -15.73
C GLU A 270 -12.47 8.73 -14.91
N ARG A 271 -13.47 8.16 -15.59
CA ARG A 271 -14.54 7.45 -14.89
C ARG A 271 -13.92 6.32 -14.07
N PRO A 272 -14.40 6.05 -12.85
CA PRO A 272 -13.92 4.90 -12.09
C PRO A 272 -14.09 3.62 -12.91
N HIS A 273 -13.02 2.84 -12.95
CA HIS A 273 -12.91 1.64 -13.77
C HIS A 273 -12.47 0.47 -12.91
N GLY A 274 -12.87 -0.75 -13.29
CA GLY A 274 -12.47 -1.97 -12.61
C GLY A 274 -12.94 -3.23 -13.34
N ASP A 275 -12.65 -4.38 -12.74
CA ASP A 275 -12.87 -5.71 -13.35
C ASP A 275 -14.37 -5.94 -13.62
N ARG A 276 -14.80 -5.75 -14.88
CA ARG A 276 -16.05 -6.29 -15.40
C ARG A 276 -15.73 -7.53 -16.22
N PHE A 277 -16.44 -8.63 -15.95
CA PHE A 277 -16.23 -9.99 -16.49
C PHE A 277 -16.21 -10.12 -18.04
N LEU A 278 -16.38 -9.02 -18.78
CA LEU A 278 -16.52 -8.96 -20.24
C LEU A 278 -15.74 -7.79 -20.91
N GLN A 279 -14.84 -7.09 -20.21
CA GLN A 279 -14.00 -6.06 -20.83
C GLN A 279 -12.70 -6.63 -21.40
N LEU A 280 -12.43 -6.33 -22.67
CA LEU A 280 -11.27 -6.82 -23.44
C LEU A 280 -9.93 -6.21 -22.98
N ALA A 281 -9.95 -5.04 -22.33
CA ALA A 281 -8.78 -4.40 -21.74
C ALA A 281 -9.11 -3.99 -20.30
N ARG A 282 -8.36 -4.55 -19.34
CA ARG A 282 -8.51 -4.24 -17.91
C ARG A 282 -7.79 -2.92 -17.63
N ARG A 283 -8.54 -1.88 -17.24
CA ARG A 283 -7.98 -0.60 -16.74
C ARG A 283 -7.97 -0.59 -15.21
N VAL A 284 -7.42 -1.65 -14.61
CA VAL A 284 -7.29 -1.73 -13.16
C VAL A 284 -5.99 -1.06 -12.73
N PRO A 285 -5.95 -0.43 -11.55
CA PRO A 285 -4.73 0.21 -11.09
C PRO A 285 -3.65 -0.83 -10.76
N VAL A 286 -2.41 -0.51 -11.13
CA VAL A 286 -1.23 -1.28 -10.78
C VAL A 286 -0.26 -0.38 -10.05
N THR A 287 0.13 -0.79 -8.85
CA THR A 287 0.96 0.00 -7.96
C THR A 287 2.24 -0.73 -7.62
N THR A 288 3.38 -0.11 -7.95
CA THR A 288 4.71 -0.58 -7.60
C THR A 288 5.19 0.17 -6.37
N VAL A 289 5.51 -0.55 -5.31
CA VAL A 289 6.03 -0.03 -4.04
C VAL A 289 7.51 -0.34 -3.94
N LEU A 290 8.33 0.69 -3.76
CA LEU A 290 9.76 0.61 -3.48
C LEU A 290 9.98 1.08 -2.05
N LEU A 291 10.84 0.36 -1.31
CA LEU A 291 11.21 0.67 0.06
C LEU A 291 12.73 0.70 0.11
N ASP A 292 13.30 1.85 0.45
CA ASP A 292 14.75 1.98 0.57
C ASP A 292 15.11 3.15 1.49
N THR A 293 16.40 3.31 1.71
CA THR A 293 17.00 4.55 2.23
C THR A 293 16.66 5.74 1.32
N ALA A 294 16.62 6.94 1.89
CA ALA A 294 16.37 8.17 1.14
C ALA A 294 17.32 8.34 -0.08
N PRO A 295 18.63 8.06 0.02
CA PRO A 295 19.53 8.07 -1.15
C PRO A 295 19.19 6.99 -2.18
N GLY A 296 18.80 5.78 -1.77
CA GLY A 296 18.43 4.69 -2.68
C GLY A 296 17.17 5.03 -3.49
N ILE A 297 16.16 5.62 -2.83
CA ILE A 297 14.95 6.14 -3.47
C ILE A 297 15.28 7.26 -4.46
N ALA A 298 16.12 8.24 -4.07
CA ALA A 298 16.53 9.32 -4.97
C ALA A 298 17.30 8.82 -6.19
N ALA A 299 18.20 7.84 -6.01
CA ALA A 299 18.96 7.23 -7.10
C ALA A 299 18.12 6.33 -8.02
N SER A 300 17.00 5.77 -7.51
CA SER A 300 16.05 4.98 -8.30
C SER A 300 15.03 5.83 -9.06
N TYR A 301 14.81 7.08 -8.62
CA TYR A 301 13.80 7.97 -9.20
C TYR A 301 13.97 8.23 -10.71
N PRO A 302 15.18 8.40 -11.29
CA PRO A 302 15.32 8.61 -12.73
C PRO A 302 14.70 7.49 -13.58
N ILE A 303 14.80 6.23 -13.14
CA ILE A 303 14.17 5.09 -13.82
C ILE A 303 12.64 5.23 -13.79
N VAL A 304 12.10 5.59 -12.63
CA VAL A 304 10.66 5.78 -12.43
C VAL A 304 10.16 6.96 -13.26
N ASP A 305 10.89 8.07 -13.26
CA ASP A 305 10.51 9.29 -13.97
C ASP A 305 10.48 9.08 -15.49
N GLU A 306 11.47 8.39 -16.07
CA GLU A 306 11.45 8.00 -17.48
C GLU A 306 10.22 7.12 -17.78
N LEU A 307 10.01 6.06 -17.00
CA LEU A 307 8.92 5.11 -17.25
C LEU A 307 7.51 5.71 -17.03
N THR A 308 7.40 6.87 -16.37
CA THR A 308 6.14 7.58 -16.10
C THR A 308 6.06 8.92 -16.85
N GLU A 309 6.76 9.05 -17.99
CA GLU A 309 6.82 10.30 -18.77
C GLU A 309 5.44 10.86 -19.15
N HIS A 310 4.45 10.00 -19.42
CA HIS A 310 3.14 10.42 -19.91
C HIS A 310 1.97 10.14 -18.96
N GLU A 311 2.14 9.20 -18.04
CA GLU A 311 1.05 8.73 -17.18
C GLU A 311 1.55 8.25 -15.81
N GLY A 312 0.61 8.15 -14.87
CA GLY A 312 0.86 7.63 -13.53
C GLY A 312 1.05 8.73 -12.48
N ILE A 313 0.97 8.32 -11.23
CA ILE A 313 1.20 9.17 -10.05
C ILE A 313 2.40 8.57 -9.30
N VAL A 314 3.37 9.41 -8.97
CA VAL A 314 4.54 9.02 -8.18
C VAL A 314 4.53 9.79 -6.88
N THR A 315 4.47 9.07 -5.76
CA THR A 315 4.48 9.67 -4.42
C THR A 315 5.62 9.12 -3.58
N ILE A 316 6.10 9.93 -2.65
CA ILE A 316 7.09 9.53 -1.65
C ILE A 316 6.57 9.86 -0.26
N SER A 317 6.80 8.97 0.69
CA SER A 317 6.55 9.20 2.11
C SER A 317 7.73 8.77 2.96
N ALA A 318 7.88 9.44 4.10
CA ALA A 318 8.78 9.03 5.17
C ALA A 318 8.28 7.74 5.84
N LEU A 319 9.18 6.80 6.06
CA LEU A 319 8.92 5.67 6.96
C LEU A 319 9.42 6.03 8.35
N ALA A 320 8.61 5.75 9.37
CA ALA A 320 9.02 5.93 10.77
C ALA A 320 10.03 4.86 11.22
N GLY A 321 10.01 3.69 10.55
CA GLY A 321 10.97 2.61 10.72
C GLY A 321 10.89 1.65 9.53
N MET A 322 12.02 1.03 9.19
CA MET A 322 12.14 0.01 8.15
C MET A 322 13.20 -1.00 8.58
N LEU A 323 12.86 -2.28 8.54
CA LEU A 323 13.78 -3.38 8.81
C LEU A 323 13.66 -4.44 7.73
N GLU A 324 14.73 -4.61 6.99
CA GLU A 324 14.91 -5.73 6.09
C GLU A 324 15.57 -6.88 6.86
N THR A 325 14.94 -8.05 6.82
CA THR A 325 15.46 -9.28 7.42
C THR A 325 15.72 -10.31 6.32
N HIS A 326 16.93 -10.85 6.29
CA HIS A 326 17.30 -11.92 5.39
C HIS A 326 18.31 -12.88 6.03
N ALA A 327 17.89 -14.13 6.23
CA ALA A 327 18.76 -15.21 6.73
C ALA A 327 19.55 -14.84 8.00
N GLY A 328 18.86 -14.22 8.97
CA GLY A 328 19.44 -13.79 10.25
C GLY A 328 20.22 -12.48 10.20
N ARG A 329 20.38 -11.86 9.03
CA ARG A 329 20.91 -10.50 8.89
C ARG A 329 19.76 -9.51 8.88
N ASN A 330 19.97 -8.39 9.57
CA ASN A 330 19.02 -7.30 9.65
C ASN A 330 19.66 -6.02 9.12
N ARG A 331 18.93 -5.25 8.33
CA ARG A 331 19.34 -3.93 7.85
C ARG A 331 18.22 -2.92 8.11
N GLY A 332 18.54 -1.80 8.73
CA GLY A 332 17.59 -0.77 9.15
C GLY A 332 17.19 -0.85 10.62
N SER A 333 16.17 -0.10 11.00
CA SER A 333 15.67 0.02 12.38
C SER A 333 14.15 0.17 12.40
N LEU A 334 13.48 -0.45 13.39
CA LEU A 334 12.06 -0.24 13.70
C LEU A 334 11.86 0.74 14.86
N GLU A 335 12.93 1.37 15.34
CA GLU A 335 12.81 2.48 16.27
C GLU A 335 12.13 3.65 15.56
N LEU A 336 11.07 4.16 16.18
CA LEU A 336 10.34 5.30 15.64
C LEU A 336 11.27 6.52 15.65
N GLY A 337 11.77 6.94 14.48
CA GLY A 337 12.54 8.19 14.36
C GLY A 337 11.76 9.39 14.90
N GLY A 338 12.39 10.52 15.21
CA GLY A 338 11.69 11.70 15.76
C GLY A 338 10.44 12.11 14.96
N PRO A 339 9.45 12.78 15.58
CA PRO A 339 8.32 13.32 14.81
C PRO A 339 8.89 14.23 13.73
N GLY A 340 8.64 13.88 12.46
CA GLY A 340 8.99 14.75 11.32
C GLY A 340 8.43 16.13 11.61
N SER A 341 9.23 17.16 11.38
CA SER A 341 8.83 18.54 11.64
C SER A 341 7.57 18.83 10.83
N ALA A 342 6.42 18.92 11.51
CA ALA A 342 5.33 19.71 10.98
C ALA A 342 5.92 21.12 10.84
N GLY A 343 6.20 21.53 9.60
CA GLY A 343 6.88 22.78 9.31
C GLY A 343 6.17 23.92 10.03
N ASN A 344 6.93 24.68 10.81
CA ASN A 344 6.55 26.05 11.13
C ASN A 344 6.56 26.82 9.80
N LEU A 345 5.39 27.00 9.21
CA LEU A 345 5.10 28.10 8.29
C LEU A 345 3.78 28.72 8.70
#